data_AF-A0A1S9CSU2-F1
#
_entry.id   AF-A0A1S9CSU2-F1
#
_cell.length_a   1.000
_cell.length_b   1.000
_cell.length_c   1.000
_cell.angle_alpha   90.00
_cell.angle_beta   90.00
_cell.angle_gamma   90.00
#
_symmetry.space_group_name_H-M   'P 1'
#
loop_
_entity.id
_entity.type
_entity.pdbx_description
1 polymer ?
#
loop_
_entity_poly.entity_id
_entity_poly.type
_entity_poly.pdbx_seq_one_letter_code
_entity_poly.pdbx_strand_id
1 'polypeptide(L)'
;MCKICKKCNKPLNQSIRIGGYKSCPKCSQINGYHVFYREEEFGTSDKRETRNNPDGIQSHCTACRGGGNAPKGVSCDDIMLWQNNLRV
;
A
#
# COMPACT_ATOMS: atom_id res chain seq x y z
N MET A 1 12.28 14.68 7.25
CA MET A 1 11.00 14.47 7.98
C MET A 1 10.26 13.29 7.40
N CYS A 2 9.80 12.35 8.24
CA CYS A 2 8.85 11.32 7.80
C CYS A 2 7.43 11.91 7.80
N LYS A 3 6.77 11.96 6.64
CA LYS A 3 5.37 12.42 6.57
C LYS A 3 4.44 11.39 7.23
N ILE A 4 3.44 11.87 7.95
CA ILE A 4 2.41 11.05 8.62
C ILE A 4 1.10 11.14 7.83
N CYS A 5 0.37 10.03 7.72
CA CYS A 5 -0.96 10.03 7.15
C CYS A 5 -1.94 10.73 8.11
N LYS A 6 -2.60 11.79 7.65
CA LYS A 6 -3.59 12.52 8.44
C LYS A 6 -4.85 11.70 8.80
N LYS A 7 -5.04 10.53 8.19
CA LYS A 7 -6.25 9.70 8.35
C LYS A 7 -6.07 8.57 9.36
N CYS A 8 -4.93 7.87 9.31
CA CYS A 8 -4.64 6.76 10.21
C CYS A 8 -3.48 7.03 11.19
N ASN A 9 -2.87 8.23 11.15
CA ASN A 9 -1.74 8.65 11.99
C ASN A 9 -0.50 7.75 11.91
N LYS A 10 -0.36 6.95 10.85
CA LYS A 10 0.80 6.08 10.61
C LYS A 10 1.79 6.71 9.62
N PRO A 11 3.09 6.33 9.66
CA PRO A 11 4.10 6.82 8.73
C PRO A 11 3.78 6.49 7.26
N LEU A 12 3.90 7.46 6.35
CA LEU A 12 3.66 7.26 4.91
C LEU A 12 4.80 6.52 4.20
N ASN A 13 5.98 6.46 4.81
CA ASN A 13 7.12 5.69 4.29
C ASN A 13 7.02 4.19 4.59
N GLN A 14 6.06 3.76 5.39
CA GLN A 14 5.82 2.36 5.73
C GLN A 14 4.57 1.86 5.00
N SER A 15 4.69 0.69 4.36
CA SER A 15 3.55 0.04 3.74
C SER A 15 2.66 -0.59 4.81
N ILE A 16 1.36 -0.39 4.68
CA ILE A 16 0.32 -0.99 5.52
C ILE A 16 -0.43 -2.01 4.67
N ARG A 17 -0.77 -3.16 5.26
CA ARG A 17 -1.62 -4.17 4.63
C ARG A 17 -2.99 -4.20 5.28
N ILE A 18 -4.06 -4.18 4.49
CA ILE A 18 -5.46 -4.21 4.95
C ILE A 18 -6.27 -5.01 3.94
N GLY A 19 -6.86 -6.14 4.35
CA GLY A 19 -7.83 -6.90 3.55
C GLY A 19 -7.40 -7.24 2.12
N GLY A 20 -6.16 -7.69 1.91
CA GLY A 20 -5.62 -8.01 0.57
C GLY A 20 -5.12 -6.80 -0.24
N TYR A 21 -5.13 -5.61 0.36
CA TYR A 21 -4.50 -4.42 -0.19
C TYR A 21 -3.25 -4.06 0.58
N LYS A 22 -2.30 -3.46 -0.12
CA LYS A 22 -1.06 -2.93 0.43
C LYS A 22 -0.88 -1.47 -0.01
N SER A 23 -0.46 -0.61 0.91
CA SER A 23 -0.14 0.78 0.56
C SER A 23 1.23 0.90 -0.07
N CYS A 24 1.33 1.72 -1.12
CA CYS A 24 2.61 2.04 -1.76
C CYS A 24 3.25 3.24 -1.05
N PRO A 25 4.44 3.11 -0.43
CA PRO A 25 5.09 4.20 0.28
C PRO A 25 5.31 5.45 -0.59
N LYS A 26 5.75 5.28 -1.83
CA LYS A 26 6.02 6.40 -2.76
C LYS A 26 4.74 7.16 -3.13
N CYS A 27 3.68 6.45 -3.57
CA CYS A 27 2.38 7.08 -3.85
C CYS A 27 1.82 7.77 -2.60
N SER A 28 1.98 7.15 -1.44
CA SER A 28 1.48 7.68 -0.17
C SER A 28 2.16 8.98 0.23
N GLN A 29 3.49 9.05 0.09
CA GLN A 29 4.26 10.27 0.37
C GLN A 29 3.99 11.43 -0.59
N ILE A 30 3.71 11.12 -1.86
CA ILE A 30 3.34 12.10 -2.89
C ILE A 30 1.97 12.69 -2.56
N ASN A 31 0.99 11.85 -2.23
CA ASN A 31 -0.39 12.28 -1.96
C ASN A 31 -0.60 12.83 -0.54
N GLY A 32 0.26 12.49 0.42
CA GLY A 32 0.12 12.91 1.82
C GLY A 32 -0.84 12.06 2.65
N TYR A 33 -1.35 10.96 2.09
CA TYR A 33 -2.17 9.95 2.76
C TYR A 33 -1.87 8.56 2.19
N HIS A 34 -2.19 7.48 2.90
CA HIS A 34 -1.93 6.14 2.37
C HIS A 34 -2.78 5.86 1.13
N VAL A 35 -2.11 5.44 0.06
CA VAL A 35 -2.75 4.99 -1.18
C VAL A 35 -2.54 3.50 -1.31
N PHE A 36 -3.64 2.76 -1.33
CA PHE A 36 -3.71 1.30 -1.33
C PHE A 36 -3.94 0.75 -2.73
N TYR A 37 -3.29 -0.36 -3.02
CA TYR A 37 -3.47 -1.15 -4.22
C TYR A 37 -3.62 -2.60 -3.82
N ARG A 38 -4.21 -3.45 -4.67
CA ARG A 38 -4.23 -4.90 -4.41
C ARG A 38 -2.81 -5.42 -4.31
N GLU A 39 -2.56 -6.42 -3.50
CA GLU A 39 -1.21 -6.98 -3.34
C GLU A 39 -0.62 -7.51 -4.65
N GLU A 40 -1.46 -8.06 -5.54
CA GLU A 40 -1.09 -8.50 -6.90
C GLU A 40 -0.49 -7.37 -7.76
N GLU A 41 -0.90 -6.12 -7.54
CA GLU A 41 -0.42 -4.93 -8.28
C GLU A 41 0.98 -4.47 -7.84
N PHE A 42 1.62 -5.15 -6.90
CA PHE A 42 3.03 -4.91 -6.55
C PHE A 42 3.98 -5.83 -7.35
N GLY A 43 3.46 -6.99 -7.75
CA GLY A 43 4.26 -8.12 -8.20
C GLY A 43 5.11 -8.73 -7.08
N THR A 44 5.65 -9.91 -7.38
CA THR A 44 6.47 -10.72 -6.47
C THR A 44 7.85 -10.96 -7.08
N SER A 45 8.79 -11.45 -6.27
CA SER A 45 10.10 -11.93 -6.73
C SER A 45 10.74 -12.80 -5.65
N ASP A 46 11.31 -13.91 -6.07
CA ASP A 46 12.04 -14.86 -5.21
C ASP A 46 13.15 -14.17 -4.41
N LYS A 47 13.82 -13.17 -5.00
CA LYS A 47 14.88 -12.37 -4.32
C LYS A 47 14.37 -11.56 -3.12
N ARG A 48 13.06 -11.39 -3.00
CA ARG A 48 12.38 -10.65 -1.93
C ARG A 48 11.66 -11.58 -0.97
N GLU A 49 11.69 -12.88 -1.22
CA GLU A 49 11.14 -13.89 -0.31
C GLU A 49 12.01 -13.95 0.94
N THR A 50 11.36 -13.79 2.09
CA THR A 50 11.98 -13.92 3.40
C THR A 50 10.96 -14.53 4.34
N ARG A 51 11.39 -14.99 5.52
CA ARG A 51 10.47 -15.45 6.57
C ARG A 51 9.34 -14.45 6.88
N ASN A 52 9.60 -13.15 6.73
CA ASN A 52 8.64 -12.07 7.00
C ASN A 52 7.95 -11.52 5.74
N ASN A 53 8.27 -12.04 4.56
CA ASN A 53 7.66 -11.70 3.28
C ASN A 53 7.66 -12.97 2.42
N PRO A 54 6.86 -13.99 2.78
CA PRO A 54 6.94 -15.30 2.16
C PRO A 54 6.58 -15.26 0.68
N ASP A 55 5.69 -14.35 0.28
CA ASP A 55 5.24 -14.21 -1.12
C ASP A 55 6.19 -13.36 -1.98
N GLY A 56 7.30 -12.86 -1.43
CA GLY A 56 8.26 -12.05 -2.19
C GLY A 56 7.68 -10.73 -2.70
N ILE A 57 6.59 -10.23 -2.10
CA ILE A 57 5.89 -9.02 -2.54
C ILE A 57 6.83 -7.80 -2.54
N GLN A 58 6.70 -6.98 -3.57
CA GLN A 58 7.53 -5.80 -3.76
C GLN A 58 7.12 -4.64 -2.84
N SER A 59 8.07 -3.75 -2.52
CA SER A 59 7.81 -2.60 -1.64
C SER A 59 6.86 -1.57 -2.26
N HIS A 60 6.98 -1.34 -3.58
CA HIS A 60 6.26 -0.33 -4.34
C HIS A 60 5.35 -0.96 -5.39
N CYS A 61 4.25 -0.28 -5.74
CA CYS A 61 3.37 -0.73 -6.82
C CYS A 61 4.09 -0.80 -8.16
N THR A 62 3.55 -1.57 -9.10
CA THR A 62 4.05 -1.76 -10.48
C THR A 62 4.43 -0.44 -11.15
N ALA A 63 3.56 0.57 -11.07
CA ALA A 63 3.80 1.90 -11.60
C ALA A 63 5.02 2.61 -11.01
N CYS A 64 5.18 2.58 -9.68
CA CYS A 64 6.33 3.18 -9.02
C CYS A 64 7.65 2.43 -9.30
N ARG A 65 7.58 1.15 -9.68
CA ARG A 65 8.73 0.32 -10.03
C ARG A 65 9.14 0.47 -11.50
N GLY A 66 8.18 0.50 -12.41
CA GLY A 66 8.42 0.46 -13.87
C GLY A 66 8.10 1.75 -14.63
N GLY A 67 7.68 2.82 -13.95
CA GLY A 67 7.32 4.08 -14.60
C GLY A 67 5.97 4.07 -15.33
N GLY A 68 5.13 3.05 -15.11
CA GLY A 68 3.79 2.95 -15.69
C GLY A 68 2.73 3.79 -14.98
N ASN A 69 1.51 3.81 -15.55
CA ASN A 69 0.35 4.38 -14.87
C ASN A 69 -0.05 3.49 -13.69
N ALA A 70 -0.14 4.06 -12.50
CA ALA A 70 -0.67 3.32 -11.35
C ALA A 70 -2.15 2.99 -11.62
N PRO A 71 -2.61 1.76 -11.33
CA PRO A 71 -4.04 1.49 -11.30
C PRO A 71 -4.74 2.48 -10.34
N LYS A 72 -6.07 2.62 -10.43
CA LYS A 72 -6.81 3.46 -9.47
C LYS A 72 -6.60 2.92 -8.06
N GLY A 73 -5.83 3.65 -7.26
CA GLY A 73 -5.59 3.33 -5.87
C GLY A 73 -6.77 3.70 -4.99
N VAL A 74 -6.95 2.97 -3.90
CA VAL A 74 -7.96 3.23 -2.87
C VAL A 74 -7.36 4.14 -1.80
N SER A 75 -8.08 5.16 -1.37
CA SER A 75 -7.59 6.08 -0.35
C SER A 75 -7.64 5.44 1.05
N CYS A 76 -6.87 6.00 1.99
CA CYS A 76 -6.86 5.55 3.38
C CYS A 76 -8.24 5.64 4.04
N ASP A 77 -9.05 6.65 3.71
CA ASP A 77 -10.40 6.76 4.27
C ASP A 77 -11.32 5.65 3.72
N ASP A 78 -11.32 5.46 2.41
CA ASP A 78 -12.21 4.51 1.74
C ASP A 78 -11.98 3.09 2.22
N ILE A 79 -10.70 2.67 2.33
CA ILE A 79 -10.38 1.30 2.75
C ILE A 79 -10.70 1.05 4.23
N MET A 80 -10.58 2.08 5.08
CA MET A 80 -10.93 1.98 6.50
C MET A 80 -12.44 1.89 6.69
N LEU A 81 -13.22 2.57 5.85
CA LEU A 81 -14.69 2.46 5.85
C LEU A 81 -15.14 1.04 5.45
N TRP A 82 -14.47 0.41 4.49
CA TRP A 82 -14.80 -0.96 4.09
C TRP A 82 -14.59 -1.98 5.22
N GLN A 83 -13.53 -1.82 6.02
CA GLN A 83 -13.29 -2.67 7.19
C GLN A 83 -14.33 -2.47 8.30
N ASN A 84 -14.87 -1.25 8.44
CA ASN A 84 -15.87 -0.95 9.46
C ASN A 84 -17.28 -1.40 9.03
N ASN A 85 -17.61 -1.38 7.74
CA ASN A 85 -18.91 -1.82 7.21
C ASN A 85 -19.05 -3.35 7.03
N LEU A 86 -18.00 -4.13 7.26
CA LEU A 86 -18.05 -5.60 7.28
C LEU A 86 -18.26 -6.18 8.69
N ARG A 87 -18.59 -5.34 9.67
CA ARG A 87 -18.90 -5.70 11.07
C ARG A 87 -20.40 -5.57 11.41
N VAL A 88 -21.28 -5.70 10.42
CA VAL A 88 -22.73 -5.85 10.61
C VAL A 88 -23.17 -7.28 10.36
#